data_AF-A0ABC9TU44-F1
#
_entry.id   AF-A0ABC9TU44-F1
#
_cell.length_a   1.000
_cell.length_b   1.000
_cell.length_c   1.000
_cell.angle_alpha   90.00
_cell.angle_beta   90.00
_cell.angle_gamma   90.00
#
_symmetry.space_group_name_H-M   'P 1'
#
loop_
_entity.id
_entity.type
_entity.pdbx_description
1 polymer ?
#
loop_
_entity_poly.entity_id
_entity_poly.type
_entity_poly.pdbx_seq_one_letter_code
_entity_poly.pdbx_strand_id
1 'polypeptide(L)'
;MMRLFKQETGYTINSYINEKRLLMAKELLGRNLPVTEVCFRCGFRNYAAFLRAYKKNFGENPKSGKRPEGRTSVDNLHAPRTEHRLQKKPLSK
;
A
#
# COMPACT_ATOMS: atom_id res chain seq x y z
N MET A 1 -12.95 -3.26 -20.02
CA MET A 1 -13.10 -3.66 -18.61
C MET A 1 -12.57 -2.65 -17.59
N MET A 2 -11.27 -2.29 -17.57
CA MET A 2 -10.73 -1.36 -16.55
C MET A 2 -11.38 0.03 -16.51
N ARG A 3 -11.83 0.56 -17.67
CA ARG A 3 -12.50 1.87 -17.78
C ARG A 3 -13.91 1.89 -17.20
N LEU A 4 -14.68 0.82 -17.42
CA LEU A 4 -16.06 0.71 -16.93
C LEU A 4 -16.09 0.64 -15.40
N PHE A 5 -15.19 -0.17 -14.81
CA PHE A 5 -15.09 -0.30 -13.35
C PHE A 5 -14.78 1.04 -12.66
N LYS A 6 -13.91 1.86 -13.27
CA LYS A 6 -13.58 3.19 -12.74
C LYS A 6 -14.73 4.19 -12.90
N GLN A 7 -15.54 4.08 -13.95
CA GLN A 7 -16.73 4.92 -14.12
C GLN A 7 -17.81 4.59 -13.09
N GLU A 8 -18.03 3.29 -12.81
CA GLU A 8 -19.05 2.84 -11.86
C GLU A 8 -18.65 3.08 -10.40
N THR A 9 -17.39 2.82 -10.04
CA THR A 9 -16.94 2.87 -8.64
C THR A 9 -16.18 4.13 -8.27
N GLY A 10 -15.70 4.90 -9.24
CA GLY A 10 -14.75 6.00 -9.02
C GLY A 10 -13.31 5.53 -8.74
N TYR A 11 -13.07 4.23 -8.55
CA TYR A 11 -11.77 3.66 -8.20
C TYR A 11 -11.17 2.82 -9.32
N THR A 12 -9.83 2.75 -9.37
CA THR A 12 -9.19 1.73 -10.21
C THR A 12 -9.31 0.36 -9.53
N ILE A 13 -9.39 -0.71 -10.31
CA ILE A 13 -9.38 -2.10 -9.80
C ILE A 13 -8.20 -2.32 -8.85
N ASN A 14 -7.03 -1.76 -9.18
CA ASN A 14 -5.84 -1.89 -8.34
C ASN A 14 -5.99 -1.16 -7.00
N SER A 15 -6.61 0.03 -6.98
CA SER A 15 -6.94 0.73 -5.73
C SER A 15 -7.92 -0.07 -4.87
N TYR A 16 -8.96 -0.64 -5.50
CA TYR A 16 -9.95 -1.45 -4.80
C TYR A 16 -9.33 -2.71 -4.17
N ILE A 17 -8.50 -3.43 -4.92
CA ILE A 17 -7.78 -4.61 -4.41
C ILE A 17 -6.87 -4.20 -3.24
N ASN A 18 -6.11 -3.11 -3.38
CA ASN A 18 -5.24 -2.63 -2.31
C ASN A 18 -6.04 -2.26 -1.06
N GLU A 19 -7.18 -1.58 -1.21
CA GLU A 19 -8.05 -1.25 -0.08
C GLU A 19 -8.53 -2.52 0.65
N LYS A 20 -9.00 -3.53 -0.08
CA LYS A 20 -9.42 -4.82 0.52
C LYS A 20 -8.27 -5.52 1.25
N ARG A 21 -7.06 -5.52 0.68
CA ARG A 21 -5.87 -6.06 1.35
C ARG A 21 -5.53 -5.30 2.63
N LEU A 22 -5.65 -3.98 2.60
CA LEU A 22 -5.37 -3.12 3.74
C LEU A 22 -6.41 -3.25 4.86
N LEU A 23 -7.69 -3.47 4.53
CA LEU A 23 -8.73 -3.79 5.50
C LEU A 23 -8.43 -5.10 6.24
N MET A 24 -8.04 -6.14 5.50
CA MET A 24 -7.58 -7.40 6.09
C MET A 24 -6.35 -7.20 6.99
N ALA A 25 -5.41 -6.33 6.58
CA ALA A 25 -4.24 -6.01 7.39
C ALA A 25 -4.62 -5.40 8.74
N LYS A 26 -5.63 -4.51 8.76
CA LYS A 26 -6.13 -3.89 9.99
C LYS A 26 -6.71 -4.93 10.95
N GLU A 27 -7.48 -5.91 10.44
CA GLU A 27 -7.99 -7.01 11.26
C GLU A 27 -6.87 -7.87 11.84
N LEU A 28 -5.87 -8.21 11.04
CA LEU A 28 -4.73 -9.02 11.47
C LEU A 28 -3.85 -8.30 12.50
N LEU A 29 -3.66 -6.99 12.36
CA LEU A 29 -2.96 -6.16 13.35
C LEU A 29 -3.72 -6.13 14.69
N GLY A 30 -5.06 -6.11 14.65
CA GLY A 30 -5.91 -6.22 15.83
C GLY A 30 -5.75 -7.56 16.58
N ARG A 31 -5.27 -8.60 15.90
CA ARG A 31 -4.94 -9.91 16.50
C ARG A 31 -3.51 -9.97 17.05
N ASN A 32 -2.82 -8.84 17.20
CA ASN A 32 -1.44 -8.74 17.67
C ASN A 32 -0.42 -9.52 16.81
N LEU A 33 -0.70 -9.68 15.51
CA LEU A 33 0.26 -10.26 14.58
C LEU A 33 1.36 -9.24 14.23
N PRO A 34 2.62 -9.69 14.04
CA PRO A 34 3.70 -8.80 13.66
C PRO A 34 3.47 -8.20 12.28
N VAL A 35 3.78 -6.90 12.12
CA VAL A 35 3.51 -6.16 10.87
C VAL A 35 4.10 -6.84 9.64
N THR A 36 5.30 -7.41 9.79
CA THR A 36 5.99 -8.15 8.72
C THR A 36 5.17 -9.34 8.23
N GLU A 37 4.60 -10.13 9.15
CA GLU A 37 3.73 -11.27 8.81
C GLU A 37 2.43 -10.79 8.17
N VAL A 38 1.83 -9.73 8.71
CA VAL A 38 0.61 -9.13 8.15
C VAL A 38 0.83 -8.68 6.71
N CYS A 39 1.96 -8.04 6.42
CA CYS A 39 2.33 -7.61 5.07
C CYS A 39 2.26 -8.77 4.07
N PHE A 40 2.93 -9.89 4.38
CA PHE A 40 2.96 -11.05 3.48
C PHE A 40 1.61 -11.76 3.39
N ARG A 41 0.87 -11.88 4.50
CA ARG A 41 -0.49 -12.46 4.51
C ARG A 41 -1.49 -11.68 3.67
N CYS A 42 -1.35 -10.36 3.62
CA CYS A 42 -2.20 -9.49 2.81
C CYS A 42 -1.78 -9.44 1.33
N GLY A 43 -0.80 -10.26 0.91
CA GLY A 43 -0.38 -10.38 -0.48
C GLY A 43 0.52 -9.26 -0.97
N PHE A 44 1.16 -8.51 -0.06
CA PHE A 44 2.21 -7.56 -0.42
C PHE A 44 3.55 -8.29 -0.52
N ARG A 45 4.24 -8.10 -1.65
CA ARG A 45 5.57 -8.68 -1.88
C ARG A 45 6.68 -7.91 -1.15
N ASN A 46 6.42 -6.65 -0.82
CA ASN A 46 7.41 -5.74 -0.25
C ASN A 46 6.79 -4.94 0.90
N TYR A 47 7.48 -4.97 2.03
CA TYR A 47 7.13 -4.24 3.25
C TYR A 47 7.04 -2.72 3.05
N ALA A 48 7.97 -2.12 2.30
CA ALA A 48 7.94 -0.68 2.02
C ALA A 48 6.71 -0.28 1.19
N ALA A 49 6.28 -1.14 0.25
CA ALA A 49 5.06 -0.91 -0.52
C ALA A 49 3.81 -1.00 0.37
N PHE A 50 3.79 -1.97 1.29
CA PHE A 50 2.74 -2.11 2.28
C PHE A 50 2.65 -0.87 3.19
N LEU A 51 3.76 -0.40 3.77
CA LEU A 51 3.77 0.77 4.65
C LEU A 51 3.25 2.02 3.95
N ARG A 52 3.69 2.28 2.72
CA ARG A 52 3.22 3.44 1.93
C ARG A 52 1.72 3.33 1.63
N ALA A 53 1.25 2.15 1.24
CA ALA A 53 -0.16 1.92 0.96
C ALA A 53 -1.02 2.06 2.23
N TYR A 54 -0.57 1.47 3.34
CA TYR A 54 -1.26 1.52 4.63
C TYR A 54 -1.37 2.96 5.15
N LYS A 55 -0.25 3.70 5.18
CA LYS A 55 -0.24 5.11 5.59
C LYS A 55 -1.10 5.99 4.68
N LYS A 56 -1.10 5.74 3.36
CA LYS A 56 -1.95 6.47 2.43
C LYS A 56 -3.45 6.26 2.69
N ASN A 57 -3.84 5.06 3.10
CA ASN A 57 -5.25 4.70 3.28
C ASN A 57 -5.78 4.99 4.70
N PHE A 58 -4.94 4.87 5.72
CA PHE A 58 -5.33 5.03 7.13
C PHE A 58 -4.71 6.26 7.82
N GLY A 59 -3.81 7.00 7.17
CA GLY A 59 -3.15 8.18 7.73
C GLY A 59 -2.03 7.88 8.73
N GLU A 60 -1.95 6.66 9.26
CA GLU A 60 -0.96 6.24 10.25
C GLU A 60 -0.18 4.99 9.81
N ASN A 61 0.96 4.74 10.46
CA ASN A 61 1.71 3.51 10.23
C ASN A 61 1.07 2.33 10.98
N PRO A 62 1.14 1.11 10.42
CA PRO A 62 0.63 -0.08 11.10
C PRO A 62 1.43 -0.33 12.38
N LYS A 63 0.75 -0.35 13.53
CA LYS A 63 1.35 -0.65 14.83
C LYS A 63 1.14 -2.14 15.14
N SER A 64 2.23 -2.88 15.31
CA SER A 64 2.17 -4.24 15.87
C SER A 64 1.98 -4.16 17.38
N GLY A 65 1.02 -4.93 17.91
CA GLY A 65 0.75 -5.02 19.34
C GLY A 65 1.82 -5.80 20.14
N LYS A 66 2.88 -6.30 19.50
CA LYS A 66 4.05 -6.85 20.19
C LYS A 66 5.32 -6.33 19.54
N ARG A 67 6.22 -5.76 20.36
CA ARG A 67 7.60 -5.47 19.97
C ARG A 67 8.32 -6.82 19.86
N PRO A 68 8.87 -7.22 18.70
CA PRO A 68 9.89 -8.25 18.70
C PRO A 68 11.13 -7.65 19.34
N GLU A 69 11.51 -8.20 20.49
CA GLU A 69 12.68 -7.78 21.24
C GLU A 69 13.90 -8.35 20.52
N GLY A 70 14.47 -7.57 19.59
CA GLY A 70 15.64 -7.98 18.82
C GLY A 70 15.76 -7.28 17.47
N ARG A 71 16.62 -6.24 17.42
CA ARG A 71 17.47 -5.74 16.30
C ARG A 71 16.92 -5.94 14.87
N THR A 72 16.75 -4.92 14.04
CA THR A 72 17.84 -4.07 13.51
C THR A 72 17.30 -2.77 12.91
N SER A 73 18.10 -1.70 13.04
CA SER A 73 18.07 -0.54 12.15
C SER A 73 18.05 -1.00 10.68
N VAL A 74 17.00 -0.68 9.96
CA VAL A 74 17.02 -0.54 8.50
C VAL A 74 16.36 0.78 8.12
N ASP A 75 16.89 1.86 8.72
CA ASP A 75 17.02 3.09 7.96
C ASP A 75 17.89 2.76 6.73
N ASN A 76 17.39 3.17 5.56
CA ASN A 76 18.05 3.15 4.25
C ASN A 76 17.85 1.91 3.36
N LEU A 77 16.77 1.94 2.55
CA LEU A 77 16.86 1.49 1.15
C LEU A 77 16.16 2.52 0.24
N HIS A 78 16.95 3.52 -0.15
CA HIS A 78 16.76 4.51 -1.21
C HIS A 78 16.49 3.78 -2.56
N ALA A 79 15.37 3.97 -3.28
CA ALA A 79 15.11 4.99 -4.34
C ALA A 79 14.94 4.32 -5.74
N PRO A 80 14.52 4.99 -6.84
CA PRO A 80 14.34 6.43 -7.05
C PRO A 80 12.98 6.92 -7.59
N ARG A 81 12.72 8.19 -7.28
CA ARG A 81 12.26 9.27 -8.18
C ARG A 81 11.10 8.94 -9.13
N THR A 82 9.93 9.46 -8.76
CA THR A 82 8.80 9.72 -9.65
C THR A 82 9.22 10.65 -10.79
N GLU A 83 9.43 10.13 -12.00
CA GLU A 83 9.37 10.95 -13.22
C GLU A 83 8.79 10.13 -14.38
N HIS A 84 7.50 10.30 -14.65
CA HIS A 84 7.02 10.34 -16.03
C HIS A 84 5.94 11.42 -16.14
N ARG A 85 6.43 12.66 -16.14
CA ARG A 85 6.05 13.76 -17.02
C ARG A 85 4.80 13.48 -17.86
N LEU A 86 3.68 14.10 -17.46
CA LEU A 86 2.58 14.45 -18.36
C LEU A 86 3.18 15.31 -19.50
N GLN A 87 3.46 14.70 -20.65
CA GLN A 87 3.56 15.46 -21.89
C GLN A 87 2.14 15.83 -22.31
N LYS A 88 1.83 17.12 -22.17
CA LYS A 88 0.76 17.78 -22.92
C LYS A 88 1.03 17.58 -24.42
N LYS A 89 0.02 17.17 -25.18
CA LYS A 89 -0.29 17.81 -26.46
C LYS A 89 -1.75 17.54 -26.87
N PRO A 90 -2.52 18.58 -27.24
CA PRO A 90 -3.86 18.45 -27.80
C PRO A 90 -3.76 18.01 -29.27
N LEU A 91 -4.77 17.31 -29.77
CA LEU A 91 -4.96 17.16 -31.21
C LEU A 91 -6.30 17.78 -31.59
N SER A 92 -6.24 19.06 -31.97
CA SER A 92 -7.24 19.74 -32.79
C SER A 92 -6.69 19.85 -34.21
N LYS A 93 -7.22 19.03 -35.12
CA LYS A 93 -7.87 19.37 -36.39
C LYS A 93 -8.00 18.09 -37.21
#